data_AF-A0A1U7M9B8-F1
#
_entry.id   AF-A0A1U7M9B8-F1
#
_cell.length_a   1.000
_cell.length_b   1.000
_cell.length_c   1.000
_cell.angle_alpha   90.00
_cell.angle_beta   90.00
_cell.angle_gamma   90.00
#
_symmetry.space_group_name_H-M   'P 1'
#
loop_
_entity.id
_entity.type
_entity.pdbx_description
1 polymer ?
#
loop_
_entity_poly.entity_id
_entity_poly.type
_entity_poly.pdbx_seq_one_letter_code
_entity_poly.pdbx_strand_id
1 'polypeptide(L)'
;MGYSTSTNSKHGIRIFKYAPGRSGDNAKEFFKAFKGYLHTDRFSGYGKVKDIHHCLCWAHVRRYFTDALPKDMKSPEATLLWKS
;
A
#
# COMPACT_ATOMS: atom_id res chain seq x y z
N MET A 1 5.30 11.84 4.59
CA MET A 1 4.00 11.19 4.37
C MET A 1 3.12 12.12 3.56
N GLY A 2 2.64 11.65 2.41
CA GLY A 2 1.67 12.38 1.60
C GLY A 2 0.28 11.80 1.77
N TYR A 3 -0.74 12.65 1.68
CA TYR A 3 -2.15 12.25 1.60
C TYR A 3 -2.83 13.05 0.51
N SER A 4 -3.69 12.38 -0.25
CA SER A 4 -4.59 13.03 -1.18
C SER A 4 -5.94 12.34 -1.19
N THR A 5 -6.99 13.11 -1.38
CA THR A 5 -8.33 12.58 -1.62
C THR A 5 -8.42 11.96 -3.02
N SER A 6 -9.42 11.10 -3.24
CA SER A 6 -9.73 10.60 -4.59
C SER A 6 -10.22 11.73 -5.50
N THR A 7 -10.16 11.50 -6.81
CA THR A 7 -10.71 12.40 -7.84
C THR A 7 -12.21 12.62 -7.71
N ASN A 8 -12.91 11.71 -7.03
CA ASN A 8 -14.36 11.77 -6.83
C ASN A 8 -14.74 12.52 -5.54
N SER A 9 -13.76 13.04 -4.80
CA SER A 9 -14.03 13.85 -3.61
C SER A 9 -14.62 15.20 -3.99
N LYS A 10 -15.68 15.63 -3.30
CA LYS A 10 -16.25 16.98 -3.42
C LYS A 10 -15.21 18.07 -3.13
N HIS A 11 -14.27 17.77 -2.23
CA HIS A 11 -13.19 18.68 -1.85
C HIS A 11 -11.85 17.96 -2.06
N GLY A 12 -11.12 18.40 -3.09
CA GLY A 12 -9.77 17.91 -3.38
C GLY A 12 -8.79 18.44 -2.34
N ILE A 13 -8.14 17.54 -1.59
CA ILE A 13 -7.13 17.91 -0.60
C ILE A 13 -5.83 17.18 -0.92
N ARG A 14 -4.69 17.86 -0.80
CA ARG A 14 -3.36 17.26 -0.88
C ARG A 14 -2.49 17.82 0.24
N ILE A 15 -2.02 16.94 1.12
CA ILE A 15 -1.22 17.28 2.31
C ILE A 15 0.10 16.55 2.23
N PHE A 16 1.18 17.24 2.57
CA PHE A 16 2.48 16.65 2.76
C PHE A 16 3.00 16.97 4.16
N LYS A 17 3.33 15.95 4.94
CA LYS A 17 4.00 16.07 6.23
C LYS A 17 5.36 15.40 6.15
N TYR A 18 6.43 16.15 6.36
CA TYR A 18 7.76 15.57 6.49
C TYR A 18 7.92 14.88 7.85
N ALA A 19 8.62 13.75 7.86
CA ALA A 19 9.09 13.07 9.07
C ALA A 19 10.50 12.52 8.80
N PRO A 20 11.47 12.66 9.72
CA PRO A 20 12.86 12.23 9.50
C PRO A 20 13.03 10.72 9.29
N GLY A 21 12.01 9.92 9.59
CA GLY A 21 12.06 8.48 9.46
C GLY A 21 10.71 7.86 9.10
N ARG A 22 10.72 6.54 8.91
CA ARG A 22 9.56 5.76 8.48
C ARG A 22 8.86 5.01 9.62
N SER A 23 9.05 5.43 10.88
CA SER A 23 8.33 4.79 12.00
C SER A 23 6.82 4.81 11.76
N GLY A 24 6.14 3.70 12.05
CA GLY A 24 4.68 3.63 12.01
C GLY A 24 3.99 4.63 12.94
N ASP A 25 4.71 5.15 13.96
CA ASP A 25 4.17 6.19 14.84
C ASP A 25 3.91 7.50 14.09
N ASN A 26 4.73 7.80 13.07
CA ASN A 26 4.50 8.96 12.20
C ASN A 26 3.18 8.81 11.42
N ALA A 27 2.85 7.60 10.98
CA ALA A 27 1.60 7.29 10.30
C ALA A 27 0.40 7.39 11.24
N LYS A 28 0.52 6.78 12.43
CA LYS A 28 -0.49 6.84 13.49
C LYS A 28 -0.83 8.28 13.88
N GLU A 29 0.19 9.12 14.10
CA GLU A 29 0.01 10.53 14.46
C GLU A 29 -0.68 11.30 13.33
N PHE A 30 -0.24 11.11 12.10
CA PHE A 30 -0.77 11.82 10.93
C PHE A 30 -2.23 11.47 10.63
N PHE A 31 -2.64 10.22 10.84
CA PHE A 31 -4.00 9.72 10.59
C PHE A 31 -4.85 9.57 11.86
N LYS A 32 -4.44 10.15 13.00
CA LYS A 32 -5.10 9.94 14.31
C LYS A 32 -6.60 10.18 14.32
N ALA A 33 -7.08 11.15 13.55
CA ALA A 33 -8.50 11.51 13.46
C ALA A 33 -9.17 11.02 12.16
N PHE A 34 -8.42 10.35 11.28
CA PHE A 34 -8.95 9.84 10.02
C PHE A 34 -9.73 8.55 10.27
N LYS A 35 -10.91 8.44 9.66
CA LYS A 35 -11.74 7.23 9.66
C LYS A 35 -12.22 6.96 8.24
N GLY A 36 -12.26 5.69 7.85
CA GLY A 36 -12.72 5.27 6.53
C GLY A 36 -11.63 4.56 5.72
N TYR A 37 -11.68 4.70 4.40
CA TYR A 37 -10.84 3.93 3.48
C TYR A 37 -9.49 4.61 3.25
N LEU A 38 -8.40 3.90 3.55
CA LEU A 38 -7.04 4.39 3.37
C LEU A 38 -6.32 3.57 2.29
N HIS A 39 -6.08 4.17 1.12
CA HIS A 39 -5.34 3.54 0.03
C HIS A 39 -3.83 3.68 0.23
N THR A 40 -3.11 2.56 0.44
CA THR A 40 -1.65 2.57 0.64
C THR A 40 -0.94 1.43 -0.10
N ASP A 41 0.38 1.55 -0.22
CA ASP A 41 1.30 0.55 -0.76
C ASP A 41 1.54 -0.67 0.15
N ARG A 42 0.78 -0.81 1.25
CA ARG A 42 1.00 -1.83 2.30
C ARG A 42 2.32 -1.67 3.06
N PHE A 43 2.91 -0.48 3.11
CA PHE A 43 4.02 -0.24 4.03
C PHE A 43 3.62 -0.61 5.48
N SER A 44 4.43 -1.42 6.15
CA SER A 44 4.10 -2.00 7.46
C SER A 44 3.85 -0.96 8.55
N GLY A 45 4.41 0.25 8.42
CA GLY A 45 4.16 1.36 9.35
C GLY A 45 2.69 1.78 9.44
N TYR A 46 1.89 1.54 8.39
CA TYR A 46 0.45 1.82 8.43
C TYR A 46 -0.34 0.88 9.35
N GLY A 47 0.24 -0.26 9.77
CA GLY A 47 -0.41 -1.19 10.70
C GLY A 47 -0.65 -0.62 12.11
N LYS A 48 -0.03 0.51 12.46
CA LYS A 48 -0.30 1.24 13.71
C LYS A 48 -1.51 2.20 13.61
N VAL A 49 -2.03 2.45 12.41
CA VAL A 49 -3.20 3.30 12.18
C VAL A 49 -4.45 2.48 12.51
N LYS A 50 -5.33 3.02 13.35
CA LYS A 50 -6.55 2.35 13.81
C LYS A 50 -7.78 2.92 13.10
N ASP A 51 -8.90 2.20 13.19
CA ASP A 51 -10.22 2.65 12.72
C ASP A 51 -10.28 3.00 11.22
N ILE A 52 -9.49 2.26 10.42
CA ILE A 52 -9.43 2.39 8.96
C ILE A 52 -9.74 1.08 8.25
N HIS A 53 -10.24 1.21 7.03
CA HIS A 53 -10.31 0.13 6.05
C HIS A 53 -9.09 0.25 5.13
N HIS A 54 -8.14 -0.67 5.28
CA HIS A 54 -6.98 -0.71 4.40
C HIS A 54 -7.39 -1.05 2.97
N CYS A 55 -7.15 -0.11 2.06
CA CYS A 55 -7.25 -0.33 0.62
C CYS A 55 -5.83 -0.54 0.11
N LEU A 56 -5.48 -1.76 -0.26
CA LEU A 56 -4.15 -2.03 -0.80
C LEU A 56 -3.99 -1.39 -2.18
N CYS A 57 -2.75 -1.20 -2.61
CA CYS A 57 -2.44 -0.64 -3.92
C CYS A 57 -2.25 -1.74 -4.98
N TRP A 58 -3.12 -1.76 -5.99
CA TRP A 58 -3.04 -2.73 -7.09
C TRP A 58 -1.74 -2.64 -7.89
N ALA A 59 -1.13 -1.45 -8.01
CA ALA A 59 0.18 -1.31 -8.64
C ALA A 59 1.26 -2.08 -7.86
N HIS A 60 1.23 -2.02 -6.52
CA HIS A 60 2.15 -2.78 -5.67
C HIS A 60 1.86 -4.28 -5.69
N VAL A 61 0.58 -4.67 -5.69
CA VAL A 61 0.18 -6.09 -5.83
C VAL A 61 0.72 -6.67 -7.14
N ARG A 62 0.53 -5.97 -8.27
CA ARG A 62 1.03 -6.41 -9.57
C ARG A 62 2.55 -6.56 -9.58
N ARG A 63 3.28 -5.61 -8.99
CA ARG A 63 4.74 -5.70 -8.86
C ARG A 63 5.17 -6.91 -8.05
N TYR A 64 4.60 -7.11 -6.86
CA TYR A 64 4.96 -8.26 -6.02
C TYR A 64 4.58 -9.59 -6.66
N PHE A 65 3.47 -9.64 -7.38
CA PHE A 65 3.10 -10.82 -8.16
C PHE A 65 4.19 -11.13 -9.19
N THR A 66 4.59 -10.16 -10.02
CA THR A 66 5.68 -10.33 -11.00
C THR A 66 7.00 -10.72 -10.34
N ASP A 67 7.37 -10.06 -9.24
CA ASP A 67 8.64 -10.32 -8.52
C ASP A 67 8.67 -11.73 -7.91
N ALA A 68 7.50 -12.30 -7.61
CA ALA A 68 7.35 -13.66 -7.08
C ALA A 68 7.36 -14.75 -8.17
N LEU A 69 7.28 -14.39 -9.46
CA LEU A 69 7.35 -15.36 -10.55
C LEU A 69 8.78 -15.90 -10.72
N PRO A 70 8.95 -17.19 -11.07
CA PRO A 70 10.25 -17.73 -11.43
C PRO A 70 10.90 -16.93 -12.58
N LYS A 71 12.22 -16.74 -12.51
CA LYS A 71 12.97 -15.96 -13.51
C LYS A 71 13.00 -16.61 -14.90
N ASP A 72 12.72 -17.91 -14.96
CA ASP A 72 12.83 -18.76 -16.15
C ASP A 72 11.49 -19.41 -16.54
N MET A 73 10.44 -18.61 -16.74
CA MET A 73 9.20 -19.10 -17.35
C MET A 73 9.35 -19.23 -18.87
N LYS A 74 9.97 -20.32 -19.33
CA LYS A 74 10.06 -20.64 -20.77
C LYS A 74 8.89 -21.48 -21.30
N SER A 75 8.02 -22.01 -20.42
CA SER A 75 6.86 -22.78 -20.83
C SER A 75 5.72 -22.72 -19.79
N PRO A 76 4.46 -23.02 -20.17
CA PRO A 76 3.33 -23.08 -19.24
C PRO A 76 3.55 -24.05 -18.06
N GLU A 77 4.29 -25.14 -18.28
CA GLU A 77 4.56 -26.16 -17.26
C GLU A 77 5.49 -25.62 -16.15
N ALA A 78 6.37 -24.67 -16.49
CA ALA A 78 7.25 -23.99 -15.53
C ALA A 78 6.49 -23.05 -14.56
N THR A 79 5.19 -22.82 -14.78
CA THR A 79 4.35 -21.99 -13.90
C THR A 79 3.60 -22.80 -12.83
N LEU A 80 3.73 -24.13 -12.84
CA LEU A 80 3.03 -25.04 -11.93
C LEU A 80 3.84 -25.23 -10.62
N LEU A 81 3.36 -24.61 -9.55
CA LEU A 81 4.01 -24.53 -8.23
C LEU A 81 4.30 -25.87 -7.53
N TRP A 82 3.72 -26.99 -7.96
CA TRP A 82 3.89 -28.29 -7.29
C TRP A 82 5.01 -29.17 -7.88
N LYS A 83 5.74 -28.66 -8.88
CA LYS A 83 6.83 -29.40 -9.53
C LYS A 83 8.24 -28.94 -9.14
N SER A 84 8.37 -28.00 -8.21
CA SER A 84 9.66 -27.52 -7.67
C SER A 84 10.07 -28.24 -6.39
#